data_AF-A0A6B0HEC7-F1
#
_entry.id   AF-A0A6B0HEC7-F1
#
_cell.length_a   1.000
_cell.length_b   1.000
_cell.length_c   1.000
_cell.angle_alpha   90.00
_cell.angle_beta   90.00
_cell.angle_gamma   90.00
#
_symmetry.space_group_name_H-M   'P 1'
#
loop_
_entity.id
_entity.type
_entity.pdbx_description
1 polymer ?
#
loop_
_entity_poly.entity_id
_entity_poly.type
_entity_poly.pdbx_seq_one_letter_code
_entity_poly.pdbx_strand_id
1 'polypeptide(L)'
;MDEGNVVIECHDCAFRESFANLGRARIALDDHESETGHSVDWEIDSVAPGVERAGADAGICGVPDCENPDSALLDWNQANGEP
;
A
#
# COMPACT_ATOMS: atom_id res chain seq x y z
N MET A 1 14.66 2.03 -15.13
CA MET A 1 15.41 1.39 -14.03
C MET A 1 14.39 1.24 -12.92
N ASP A 2 14.25 0.06 -12.33
CA ASP A 2 13.35 -0.15 -11.17
C ASP A 2 13.96 0.60 -9.98
N GLU A 3 13.69 1.89 -9.92
CA GLU A 3 13.91 2.71 -8.73
C GLU A 3 12.91 2.18 -7.70
N GLY A 4 13.41 1.66 -6.57
CA GLY A 4 12.61 0.94 -5.58
C GLY A 4 11.38 1.74 -5.17
N ASN A 5 10.21 1.15 -5.41
CA ASN A 5 8.92 1.79 -5.26
C ASN A 5 8.48 1.91 -3.78
N VAL A 6 9.10 1.12 -2.91
CA VAL A 6 8.82 1.08 -1.47
C VAL A 6 10.12 1.30 -0.71
N VAL A 7 10.13 2.19 0.27
CA VAL A 7 11.25 2.43 1.17
C VAL A 7 10.84 2.02 2.58
N ILE A 8 11.68 1.24 3.23
CA ILE A 8 11.53 0.84 4.63
C ILE A 8 12.66 1.50 5.41
N GLU A 9 12.32 2.23 6.47
CA GLU A 9 13.29 2.88 7.35
C GLU A 9 12.94 2.58 8.82
N CYS A 10 13.90 2.06 9.57
CA CYS A 10 13.74 1.87 11.00
C CYS A 10 14.10 3.16 11.75
N HIS A 11 13.28 3.55 12.73
CA HIS A 11 13.59 4.72 13.55
C HIS A 11 14.58 4.43 14.67
N ASP A 12 14.66 3.17 15.10
CA ASP A 12 15.47 2.74 16.23
C ASP A 12 16.89 2.29 15.81
N CYS A 13 17.11 2.02 14.53
CA CYS A 13 18.42 1.61 14.01
C CYS A 13 18.70 2.12 12.59
N ALA A 14 19.92 1.92 12.08
CA ALA A 14 20.33 2.40 10.76
C ALA A 14 19.80 1.52 9.59
N PHE A 15 18.73 0.76 9.80
CA PHE A 15 18.15 -0.09 8.78
C PHE A 15 17.35 0.76 7.78
N ARG A 16 17.77 0.73 6.52
CA ARG A 16 17.07 1.38 5.40
C ARG A 16 17.25 0.56 4.13
N GLU A 17 16.15 0.11 3.56
CA GLU A 17 16.16 -0.67 2.32
C GLU A 17 15.04 -0.24 1.37
N SER A 18 15.31 -0.31 0.07
CA SER A 18 14.36 0.03 -1.00
C SER A 18 14.00 -1.20 -1.82
N PHE A 19 12.71 -1.42 -2.04
CA PHE A 19 12.19 -2.60 -2.71
C PHE A 19 11.32 -2.21 -3.92
N ALA A 20 11.50 -2.91 -5.04
CA ALA A 20 10.63 -2.80 -6.21
C ALA A 20 9.30 -3.56 -6.04
N ASN A 21 9.22 -4.48 -5.07
CA ASN A 21 8.09 -5.38 -4.90
C ASN A 21 7.53 -5.29 -3.46
N LEU A 22 6.25 -4.96 -3.35
CA LEU A 22 5.53 -4.83 -2.07
C LEU A 22 5.55 -6.11 -1.23
N GLY A 23 5.45 -7.28 -1.87
CA GLY A 23 5.50 -8.56 -1.16
C GLY A 23 6.85 -8.79 -0.49
N ARG A 24 7.95 -8.45 -1.17
CA ARG A 24 9.29 -8.50 -0.56
C ARG A 24 9.48 -7.45 0.52
N ALA A 25 9.02 -6.23 0.28
CA ALA A 25 9.05 -5.16 1.28
C ALA A 25 8.33 -5.61 2.56
N ARG A 26 7.13 -6.21 2.42
CA ARG A 26 6.36 -6.68 3.58
C ARG A 26 7.07 -7.78 4.37
N ILE A 27 7.77 -8.69 3.70
CA ILE A 27 8.56 -9.73 4.39
C ILE A 27 9.73 -9.09 5.16
N ALA A 28 10.47 -8.17 4.54
CA ALA A 28 11.59 -7.50 5.19
C ALA A 28 11.15 -6.66 6.39
N LEU A 29 9.99 -5.99 6.29
CA LEU A 29 9.37 -5.27 7.39
C LEU A 29 9.06 -6.20 8.57
N ASP A 30 8.33 -7.28 8.31
CA ASP A 30 7.88 -8.25 9.32
C ASP A 30 9.07 -8.95 10.02
N ASP A 31 10.10 -9.31 9.24
CA ASP A 31 11.36 -9.88 9.72
C ASP A 31 12.05 -8.90 10.66
N HIS A 32 12.23 -7.64 10.23
CA HIS A 32 12.87 -6.62 11.05
C HIS A 32 12.11 -6.35 12.36
N GLU A 33 10.79 -6.16 12.29
CA GLU A 33 9.95 -5.93 13.47
C GLU A 33 10.00 -7.13 14.43
N SER A 34 10.01 -8.36 13.91
CA SER A 34 10.05 -9.59 14.72
C SER A 34 11.41 -9.85 15.35
N GLU A 35 12.50 -9.59 14.63
CA GLU A 35 13.87 -9.83 15.10
C GLU A 35 14.32 -8.77 16.11
N THR A 36 13.93 -7.52 15.92
CA THR A 36 14.45 -6.39 16.68
C THR A 36 13.45 -5.82 17.69
N GLY A 37 12.14 -6.04 17.48
CA GLY A 37 11.08 -5.38 18.24
C GLY A 37 11.02 -3.87 18.01
N HIS A 38 11.68 -3.36 16.97
CA HIS A 38 11.70 -1.94 16.63
C HIS A 38 10.46 -1.51 15.87
N SER A 39 10.15 -0.21 15.95
CA SER A 39 9.11 0.38 15.11
C SER A 39 9.72 0.82 13.79
N VAL A 40 9.13 0.35 12.69
CA VAL A 40 9.62 0.63 11.35
C VAL A 40 8.59 1.46 10.59
N ASP A 41 9.07 2.51 9.93
CA ASP A 41 8.27 3.35 9.05
C ASP A 41 8.47 2.90 7.59
N TRP A 42 7.44 3.03 6.78
CA TRP A 42 7.48 2.62 5.38
C TRP A 42 6.66 3.55 4.51
N GLU A 43 7.22 3.84 3.34
CA GLU A 43 6.60 4.71 2.33
C GLU A 43 6.57 3.99 0.98
N ILE A 44 5.47 4.17 0.25
CA ILE A 44 5.36 3.78 -1.16
C ILE A 44 5.45 5.07 -1.98
N ASP A 45 6.54 5.21 -2.73
CA ASP A 45 6.86 6.42 -3.52
C ASP A 45 5.86 6.64 -4.66
N SER A 46 5.44 5.55 -5.31
CA SER A 46 4.48 5.59 -6.41
C SER A 46 3.74 4.26 -6.52
N VAL A 47 2.60 4.17 -7.20
CA VAL A 47 2.04 2.86 -7.57
C VAL A 47 1.77 2.86 -9.07
N ALA A 48 1.56 1.69 -9.65
CA ALA A 48 1.23 1.62 -11.07
C ALA A 48 -0.02 2.48 -11.36
N PRO A 49 -0.09 3.23 -12.47
CA PRO A 49 -1.22 4.13 -12.75
C PRO A 49 -2.60 3.46 -12.75
N GLY A 50 -2.65 2.17 -13.06
CA GLY A 50 -3.87 1.37 -12.96
C GLY A 50 -4.34 1.16 -11.53
N VAL A 51 -3.41 1.02 -10.57
CA VAL A 51 -3.70 0.89 -9.14
C VAL A 51 -4.19 2.23 -8.57
N GLU A 52 -3.56 3.35 -8.94
CA GLU A 52 -4.03 4.69 -8.55
C GLU A 52 -5.47 4.91 -9.03
N ARG A 53 -5.73 4.57 -10.30
CA ARG A 53 -7.06 4.70 -10.90
C ARG A 53 -8.07 3.81 -10.20
N ALA A 54 -7.75 2.54 -9.97
CA ALA A 54 -8.64 1.62 -9.26
C ALA A 54 -8.94 2.10 -7.83
N GLY A 55 -7.95 2.68 -7.14
CA GLY A 55 -8.13 3.27 -5.82
C GLY A 55 -9.09 4.46 -5.84
N ALA A 56 -8.89 5.40 -6.77
CA ALA A 56 -9.80 6.54 -6.95
C ALA A 56 -11.22 6.09 -7.27
N ASP A 57 -11.35 5.17 -8.22
CA ASP A 57 -12.60 4.60 -8.71
C ASP A 57 -13.37 3.86 -7.59
N ALA A 58 -12.65 3.23 -6.65
CA ALA A 58 -13.20 2.63 -5.43
C ALA A 58 -13.40 3.61 -4.25
N GLY A 59 -13.06 4.90 -4.40
CA GLY A 59 -13.16 5.90 -3.33
C GLY A 59 -12.07 5.81 -2.25
N ILE A 60 -11.03 4.99 -2.45
CA ILE A 60 -9.87 4.82 -1.55
C ILE A 60 -8.84 5.94 -1.78
N CYS A 61 -9.31 7.17 -1.97
CA CYS A 61 -8.46 8.34 -2.18
C CYS A 61 -8.40 9.24 -0.92
N GLY A 62 -9.13 8.88 0.15
CA GLY A 62 -9.18 9.64 1.41
C GLY A 62 -10.03 10.91 1.37
N VAL A 63 -10.70 11.18 0.24
CA VAL A 63 -11.62 12.32 0.06
C VAL A 63 -13.05 11.78 0.04
N PRO A 64 -14.02 12.40 0.76
CA PRO A 64 -15.42 12.01 0.67
C PRO A 64 -15.95 12.23 -0.76
N ASP A 65 -16.81 11.33 -1.24
CA ASP A 65 -17.41 11.37 -2.59
C ASP A 65 -16.42 11.21 -3.75
N CYS A 66 -15.28 10.55 -3.50
CA CYS A 66 -14.26 10.30 -4.51
C CYS A 66 -14.52 9.05 -5.37
N GLU A 67 -15.47 8.22 -4.95
CA GLU A 67 -15.84 6.99 -5.66
C GLU A 67 -16.41 7.31 -7.04
N ASN A 68 -16.07 6.46 -8.02
CA ASN A 68 -16.71 6.52 -9.31
C ASN A 68 -17.91 5.57 -9.32
N PRO A 69 -19.16 6.07 -9.33
CA PRO A 69 -20.35 5.22 -9.24
C PRO A 69 -20.56 4.30 -10.46
N ASP A 70 -19.89 4.58 -11.59
CA ASP A 70 -19.93 3.74 -12.79
C ASP A 70 -18.91 2.59 -12.75
N SER A 71 -18.14 2.49 -11.67
CA SER A 71 -17.10 1.48 -11.51
C SER A 71 -17.64 0.09 -11.17
N ALA A 72 -17.15 -0.92 -11.91
CA ALA A 72 -17.34 -2.31 -11.57
C ALA A 72 -16.68 -2.73 -10.22
N LEU A 73 -15.81 -1.91 -9.65
CA LEU A 73 -15.22 -2.16 -8.33
C LEU A 73 -16.26 -2.02 -7.21
N LEU A 74 -17.30 -1.20 -7.41
CA LEU A 74 -18.37 -1.01 -6.43
C LEU A 74 -19.42 -2.13 -6.48
N ASP A 75 -19.50 -2.89 -7.58
CA ASP A 75 -20.40 -4.04 -7.69
C ASP A 75 -20.09 -5.13 -6.65
N TRP A 76 -18.81 -5.28 -6.26
CA TRP A 76 -18.40 -6.25 -5.24
C TRP A 76 -18.89 -5.85 -3.83
N ASN A 77 -18.92 -4.55 -3.51
CA ASN A 77 -19.47 -4.05 -2.24
C ASN A 77 -20.99 -4.30 -2.18
N GLN A 78 -21.70 -4.10 -3.30
CA GLN A 78 -23.14 -4.37 -3.40
C GLN A 78 -23.47 -5.86 -3.34
N ALA A 79 -22.60 -6.73 -3.86
CA ALA A 79 -22.80 -8.18 -3.86
C ALA A 79 -22.52 -8.85 -2.50
N ASN A 80 -21.71 -8.24 -1.64
CA ASN A 80 -21.36 -8.78 -0.31
C ASN A 80 -22.00 -8.00 0.86
N GLY A 81 -22.75 -6.94 0.57
CA GLY A 81 -23.60 -6.27 1.55
C GLY A 81 -24.83 -7.12 1.85
N GLU A 82 -24.77 -7.94 2.90
CA GLU A 82 -25.99 -8.45 3.55
C GLU A 82 -26.86 -7.25 4.01
N PRO A 83 -28.21 -7.34 3.95
CA PRO A 83 -29.11 -6.26 4.36
C PRO A 83 -28.98 -5.88 5.84
#